data_AF-A0A644WLG7-F1
#
_entry.id   AF-A0A644WLG7-F1
#
_cell.length_a   1.000
_cell.length_b   1.000
_cell.length_c   1.000
_cell.angle_alpha   90.00
_cell.angle_beta   90.00
_cell.angle_gamma   90.00
#
_symmetry.space_group_name_H-M   'P 1'
#
loop_
_entity.id
_entity.type
_entity.pdbx_description
1 polymer ?
#
loop_
_entity_poly.entity_id
_entity_poly.type
_entity_poly.pdbx_seq_one_letter_code
_entity_poly.pdbx_strand_id
1 'polypeptide(L)' 'MLKRALKSALGIGLGTTIGMVIIPRIMDSNLNKIYPPIYVQAVVQFVGSYIVAFLVYFSLDYIKTKKQK' A
#
# COMPACT_ATOMS: atom_id res chain seq x y z
N MET A 1 17.22 -2.41 8.65
CA MET A 1 16.47 -3.34 7.80
C MET A 1 14.97 -3.25 8.10
N LEU A 2 14.45 -3.87 9.17
CA LEU A 2 13.00 -3.93 9.45
C LEU A 2 12.31 -2.56 9.63
N LYS A 3 12.84 -1.68 10.50
CA LYS A 3 12.24 -0.35 10.79
C LYS A 3 12.13 0.55 9.55
N ARG A 4 13.08 0.43 8.60
CA ARG A 4 13.07 1.21 7.36
C ARG A 4 12.03 0.68 6.38
N ALA A 5 11.94 -0.65 6.21
CA ALA A 5 10.92 -1.28 5.39
C ALA A 5 9.49 -0.97 5.89
N LEU A 6 9.26 -1.02 7.21
CA LEU A 6 7.98 -0.64 7.84
C LEU A 6 7.59 0.81 7.53
N LYS A 7 8.53 1.76 7.68
CA LYS A 7 8.28 3.18 7.36
C LYS A 7 8.04 3.42 5.87
N SER A 8 8.79 2.75 4.98
CA SER A 8 8.59 2.88 3.54
C SER A 8 7.25 2.28 3.08
N ALA A 9 6.86 1.14 3.65
CA ALA A 9 5.58 0.50 3.36
C ALA A 9 4.38 1.36 3.78
N LEU A 10 4.48 2.13 4.87
CA LEU A 10 3.43 3.09 5.27
C LEU A 10 3.17 4.14 4.20
N GLY A 11 4.23 4.74 3.64
CA GLY A 11 4.11 5.74 2.58
C GLY A 11 3.48 5.17 1.31
N ILE A 12 3.90 3.96 0.91
CA ILE A 12 3.33 3.27 -0.25
C ILE A 12 1.86 2.95 0.00
N GLY A 13 1.52 2.40 1.17
CA GLY A 13 0.14 2.05 1.53
C GLY A 13 -0.80 3.25 1.53
N LEU A 14 -0.36 4.39 2.06
CA LEU A 14 -1.14 5.64 2.01
C LEU A 14 -1.30 6.13 0.56
N GLY A 15 -0.21 6.11 -0.22
CA GLY A 15 -0.23 6.55 -1.61
C GLY A 15 -1.15 5.71 -2.50
N THR A 16 -1.12 4.39 -2.36
CA THR A 16 -2.01 3.48 -3.10
C THR A 16 -3.46 3.64 -2.68
N THR A 17 -3.73 3.79 -1.38
CA THR A 17 -5.10 4.00 -0.88
C THR A 17 -5.69 5.30 -1.42
N ILE A 18 -4.91 6.39 -1.40
CA ILE A 18 -5.34 7.68 -1.96
C ILE A 18 -5.53 7.56 -3.48
N GLY A 19 -4.54 7.02 -4.19
CA GLY A 19 -4.52 6.94 -5.64
C GLY A 19 -5.57 6.00 -6.25
N MET A 20 -5.87 4.88 -5.59
CA MET A 20 -6.79 3.87 -6.12
C MET A 20 -8.20 3.92 -5.52
N VAL A 21 -8.38 4.48 -4.32
CA VAL A 21 -9.69 4.49 -3.66
C VAL A 21 -10.25 5.90 -3.56
N ILE A 22 -9.49 6.84 -3.01
CA ILE A 22 -10.01 8.18 -2.69
C ILE A 22 -10.15 9.02 -3.97
N ILE A 23 -9.10 9.15 -4.78
CA ILE A 23 -9.11 9.96 -5.99
C ILE A 23 -10.17 9.47 -6.99
N PRO A 24 -10.25 8.18 -7.33
CA PRO A 24 -11.23 7.70 -8.31
C PRO A 24 -12.67 7.95 -7.86
N ARG A 25 -12.98 7.79 -6.56
CA ARG A 25 -14.32 8.06 -6.03
C ARG A 25 -14.70 9.53 -5.96
N ILE A 26 -13.71 10.42 -5.88
CA ILE A 26 -13.94 11.86 -6.02
C ILE A 26 -14.21 12.21 -7.49
N MET A 27 -13.48 11.59 -8.42
CA MET A 27 -13.64 11.83 -9.86
C MET A 27 -14.93 11.23 -10.43
N ASP A 28 -15.34 10.06 -9.96
CA ASP A 28 -16.59 9.40 -10.34
C ASP A 28 -17.36 8.94 -9.09
N SER A 29 -18.35 9.75 -8.70
CA SER A 29 -19.18 9.47 -7.53
C SER A 29 -20.09 8.25 -7.70
N ASN A 30 -20.27 7.76 -8.94
CA ASN A 30 -21.06 6.57 -9.22
C ASN A 30 -20.38 5.30 -8.70
N LEU A 31 -19.05 5.33 -8.53
CA LEU A 31 -18.27 4.26 -7.90
C LEU A 31 -18.71 4.00 -6.45
N ASN A 32 -19.30 4.98 -5.75
CA ASN A 32 -19.82 4.77 -4.40
C ASN A 32 -21.04 3.83 -4.33
N LYS A 33 -21.74 3.63 -5.46
CA LYS A 33 -22.89 2.71 -5.55
C LYS A 33 -22.47 1.29 -5.94
N ILE A 34 -21.32 1.15 -6.60
CA ILE A 34 -20.83 -0.12 -7.16
C ILE A 34 -19.89 -0.81 -6.17
N TYR A 35 -19.08 -0.03 -5.44
CA TYR A 35 -18.09 -0.56 -4.50
C TYR A 35 -18.59 -0.53 -3.05
N PRO A 36 -18.00 -1.35 -2.16
CA PRO A 36 -18.29 -1.33 -0.72
C PRO A 36 -18.10 0.06 -0.10
N PRO A 37 -18.49 0.29 1.16
CA PRO A 37 -18.23 1.56 1.84
C PRO A 37 -16.75 1.98 1.72
N ILE A 38 -16.50 3.28 1.51
CA ILE A 38 -15.16 3.81 1.19
C ILE A 38 -14.12 3.42 2.24
N TYR A 39 -14.51 3.40 3.51
CA TYR A 39 -13.67 3.02 4.63
C TYR A 39 -13.24 1.55 4.55
N VAL A 40 -14.16 0.66 4.17
CA VAL A 40 -13.87 -0.78 4.03
C VAL A 40 -12.89 -1.00 2.89
N GLN A 41 -13.15 -0.40 1.74
CA GLN A 41 -12.25 -0.53 0.59
C GLN A 41 -10.88 0.08 0.90
N ALA A 42 -10.83 1.26 1.53
CA ALA A 42 -9.60 1.93 1.90
C ALA A 42 -8.75 1.10 2.87
N VAL A 43 -9.35 0.53 3.92
CA VAL A 43 -8.63 -0.31 4.88
C VAL A 43 -8.07 -1.57 4.22
N VAL A 44 -8.87 -2.26 3.39
CA VAL A 44 -8.43 -3.47 2.68
C VAL A 44 -7.30 -3.15 1.71
N GLN A 45 -7.42 -2.06 0.94
CA GLN A 45 -6.38 -1.60 0.01
C GLN A 45 -5.11 -1.22 0.76
N PHE A 46 -5.23 -0.49 1.87
CA PHE A 46 -4.11 -0.08 2.70
C PHE A 46 -3.36 -1.30 3.25
N VAL A 47 -4.06 -2.22 3.89
CA VAL A 47 -3.45 -3.42 4.48
C VAL A 47 -2.80 -4.30 3.40
N GLY A 48 -3.48 -4.53 2.28
CA GLY A 48 -2.94 -5.33 1.17
C GLY A 48 -1.69 -4.71 0.57
N SER A 49 -1.75 -3.42 0.22
CA SER A 49 -0.60 -2.71 -0.35
C SER A 49 0.55 -2.56 0.63
N TYR A 50 0.28 -2.37 1.92
CA TYR A 50 1.28 -2.33 2.97
C TYR A 50 2.05 -3.66 3.09
N ILE A 51 1.34 -4.79 3.12
CA ILE A 51 1.94 -6.13 3.20
C ILE A 51 2.83 -6.39 1.99
N VAL A 52 2.31 -6.11 0.79
CA VAL A 52 3.07 -6.30 -0.47
C VAL A 52 4.31 -5.41 -0.49
N ALA A 53 4.18 -4.12 -0.18
CA ALA A 53 5.29 -3.18 -0.14
C ALA A 53 6.35 -3.59 0.88
N PHE A 54 5.93 -4.06 2.06
CA PHE A 54 6.84 -4.57 3.09
C PHE A 54 7.62 -5.80 2.59
N LEU A 55 6.94 -6.78 1.98
CA LEU A 55 7.58 -7.98 1.45
C LEU A 55 8.60 -7.66 0.36
N VAL A 56 8.26 -6.75 -0.55
CA VAL A 56 9.17 -6.31 -1.63
C VAL A 56 10.40 -5.64 -1.04
N TYR A 57 10.21 -4.67 -0.14
CA TYR A 57 11.32 -3.96 0.50
C TYR A 57 12.21 -4.92 1.30
N PHE A 58 11.61 -5.83 2.05
CA PHE A 58 12.33 -6.82 2.84
C PHE A 58 13.16 -7.76 1.94
N SER A 59 12.57 -8.22 0.83
CA SER A 59 13.27 -9.08 -0.14
C SER A 59 14.45 -8.38 -0.80
N LEU A 60 14.27 -7.11 -1.22
CA LEU A 60 15.34 -6.32 -1.82
C LEU A 60 16.49 -6.05 -0.83
N ASP A 61 16.16 -5.71 0.42
CA ASP A 61 17.14 -5.45 1.47
C ASP A 61 17.91 -6.74 1.84
N TYR A 62 17.22 -7.90 1.86
CA TYR A 62 17.84 -9.21 2.08
C TYR A 62 18.84 -9.56 0.97
N ILE A 63 18.46 -9.40 -0.30
CA ILE A 63 19.35 -9.66 -1.44
C ILE A 63 20.57 -8.73 -1.42
N LYS A 64 20.38 -7.44 -1.13
CA LYS A 64 21.48 -6.46 -0.99
C LYS A 64 22.47 -6.88 0.10
N THR A 65 21.96 -7.28 1.26
CA THR A 65 22.80 -7.72 2.39
C THR A 65 23.60 -8.97 2.04
N LYS A 66 23.02 -9.89 1.28
CA LYS A 66 23.70 -11.13 0.86
C LYS A 66 24.79 -10.89 -0.19
N LYS A 67 24.71 -9.81 -0.97
CA LYS A 67 25.74 -9.42 -1.95
C LYS A 67 26.90 -8.59 -1.35
N GLN A 68 26.75 -8.08 -0.13
CA GLN A 68 27.79 -7.33 0.58
C GLN A 68 28.57 -8.16 1.61
N LYS A 69 28.26 -9.46 1.74
CA LYS A 69 29.00 -10.46 2.51
C LYS A 69 29.77 -11.36 1.56
#